data_AF-A0AA38GC16-F1
#
_entry.id   AF-A0AA38GC16-F1
#
_cell.length_a   1.000
_cell.length_b   1.000
_cell.length_c   1.000
_cell.angle_alpha   90.00
_cell.angle_beta   90.00
_cell.angle_gamma   90.00
#
_symmetry.space_group_name_H-M   'P 1'
#
loop_
_entity.id
_entity.type
_entity.pdbx_description
1 polymer ?
#
loop_
_entity_poly.entity_id
_entity_poly.type
_entity_poly.pdbx_seq_one_letter_code
_entity_poly.pdbx_strand_id
1 'polypeptide(L)'
;MVKKSMVGFMDNVVGVVVVLIMVVVAVDAFSVDLTLVQGAVAKGAVCLDGSPPGYHFDKGFGTGVDNWIVHVEGGAWCNNVTTCSARKKTRLGSSNYMDKKTTFSGILGNNKERNPDFYNWNRIKVRYCDGASFTGDVEVVNPVDKLYFRGQRVFRAVISELFTKGMINAKQALFSGCSAGGLTAILNCENFRALMPKTTKVKCLADAGFFIDGYCLINFFVNVIFISKCFLLDPTCEALLCCAVLKASD
;
A
#
# COMPACT_ATOMS: atom_id res chain seq x y z
N MET A 1 -29.40 -47.85 1.67
CA MET A 1 -28.30 -47.63 2.65
C MET A 1 -27.01 -47.04 2.05
N VAL A 2 -26.86 -46.86 0.73
CA VAL A 2 -25.59 -46.40 0.12
C VAL A 2 -25.39 -44.87 0.12
N LYS A 3 -26.47 -44.07 0.06
CA LYS A 3 -26.42 -42.60 -0.03
C LYS A 3 -25.82 -41.89 1.19
N LYS A 4 -25.99 -42.45 2.40
CA LYS A 4 -25.55 -41.81 3.66
C LYS A 4 -24.03 -41.92 3.88
N SER A 5 -23.40 -42.94 3.27
CA SER A 5 -21.96 -43.19 3.37
C SER A 5 -21.13 -42.32 2.42
N MET A 6 -21.66 -42.01 1.23
CA MET A 6 -20.98 -41.13 0.26
C MET A 6 -20.92 -39.66 0.69
N VAL A 7 -21.93 -39.17 1.44
CA VAL A 7 -21.96 -37.79 1.96
C VAL A 7 -20.83 -37.59 2.98
N GLY A 8 -20.67 -38.49 3.95
CA GLY A 8 -19.57 -38.42 4.92
C GLY A 8 -18.18 -38.62 4.32
N PHE A 9 -18.05 -39.34 3.20
CA PHE A 9 -16.80 -39.47 2.46
C PHE A 9 -16.45 -38.20 1.68
N MET A 10 -17.41 -37.58 1.00
CA MET A 10 -17.23 -36.30 0.31
C MET A 10 -16.92 -35.15 1.29
N ASP A 11 -17.57 -35.10 2.45
CA ASP A 11 -17.31 -34.07 3.46
C ASP A 11 -15.89 -34.17 4.04
N ASN A 12 -15.38 -35.40 4.23
CA ASN A 12 -14.00 -35.63 4.66
C ASN A 12 -12.97 -35.32 3.57
N VAL A 13 -13.26 -35.64 2.31
CA VAL A 13 -12.37 -35.30 1.17
C VAL A 13 -12.33 -33.78 0.95
N VAL A 14 -13.47 -33.09 1.03
CA VAL A 14 -13.53 -31.62 0.98
C VAL A 14 -12.79 -31.01 2.16
N GLY A 15 -12.97 -31.55 3.38
CA GLY A 15 -12.24 -31.10 4.57
C GLY A 15 -10.72 -31.26 4.44
N VAL A 16 -10.25 -32.41 3.96
CA VAL A 16 -8.82 -32.68 3.72
C VAL A 16 -8.26 -31.80 2.61
N VAL A 17 -9.00 -31.59 1.51
CA VAL A 17 -8.59 -30.69 0.42
C VAL A 17 -8.53 -29.24 0.88
N VAL A 18 -9.49 -28.77 1.69
CA VAL A 18 -9.47 -27.41 2.26
C VAL A 18 -8.29 -27.23 3.23
N VAL A 19 -7.99 -28.22 4.07
CA VAL A 19 -6.82 -28.19 4.94
C VAL A 19 -5.52 -28.23 4.12
N LEU A 20 -5.44 -29.05 3.07
CA LEU A 20 -4.30 -29.07 2.15
C LEU A 20 -4.13 -27.73 1.42
N ILE A 21 -5.21 -27.08 0.97
CA ILE A 21 -5.16 -25.75 0.34
C ILE A 21 -4.69 -24.70 1.35
N MET A 22 -5.13 -24.75 2.61
CA MET A 22 -4.65 -23.87 3.68
C MET A 22 -3.16 -24.13 4.00
N VAL A 23 -2.71 -25.38 3.97
CA VAL A 23 -1.30 -25.77 4.20
C VAL A 23 -0.39 -25.37 3.03
N VAL A 24 -0.90 -25.33 1.79
CA VAL A 24 -0.15 -24.90 0.60
C VAL A 24 0.09 -23.39 0.56
N VAL A 25 -0.68 -22.58 1.29
CA VAL A 25 -0.46 -21.13 1.42
C VAL A 25 0.12 -20.79 2.80
N ALA A 26 1.22 -21.43 3.19
CA ALA A 26 2.08 -20.81 4.18
C ALA A 26 2.52 -19.46 3.61
N VAL A 27 1.98 -18.32 4.03
CA VAL A 27 2.41 -17.01 3.51
C VAL A 27 3.80 -16.76 4.09
N ASP A 28 4.84 -16.70 3.25
CA ASP A 28 6.17 -16.28 3.71
C ASP A 28 6.08 -14.80 4.10
N ALA A 29 6.15 -14.61 5.40
CA ALA A 29 5.83 -13.39 6.08
C ALA A 29 6.85 -13.17 7.19
N PHE A 30 7.43 -11.97 7.25
CA PHE A 30 8.32 -11.59 8.34
C PHE A 30 7.96 -10.19 8.84
N SER A 31 8.27 -9.91 10.11
CA SER A 31 7.91 -8.64 10.75
C SER A 31 9.01 -7.61 10.61
N VAL A 32 8.64 -6.38 10.25
CA VAL A 32 9.55 -5.23 10.11
C VAL A 32 9.08 -4.09 11.02
N ASP A 33 10.01 -3.49 11.75
CA ASP A 33 9.73 -2.42 12.71
C ASP A 33 9.35 -1.09 12.03
N LEU A 34 8.49 -0.32 12.71
CA LEU A 34 8.09 1.02 12.32
C LEU A 34 9.20 2.02 12.63
N THR A 35 9.57 2.82 11.64
CA THR A 35 10.44 4.00 11.79
C THR A 35 9.61 5.26 11.59
N LEU A 36 9.69 6.19 12.54
CA LEU A 36 9.03 7.50 12.43
C LEU A 36 10.00 8.55 11.90
N VAL A 37 9.54 9.39 10.99
CA VAL A 37 10.31 10.49 10.42
C VAL A 37 10.19 11.72 11.33
N GLN A 38 10.88 11.71 12.47
CA GLN A 38 10.74 12.77 13.48
C GLN A 38 11.05 14.17 12.93
N GLY A 39 12.06 14.28 12.05
CA GLY A 39 12.41 15.54 11.39
C GLY A 39 11.35 16.09 10.42
N ALA A 40 10.32 15.32 10.09
CA ALA A 40 9.22 15.75 9.22
C ALA A 40 8.31 16.78 9.91
N VAL A 41 8.12 16.67 11.23
CA VAL A 41 7.24 17.57 12.01
C VAL A 41 7.70 19.02 11.90
N ALA A 42 9.01 19.25 12.03
CA ALA A 42 9.61 20.58 11.89
C ALA A 42 9.43 21.19 10.49
N LYS A 43 9.15 20.37 9.47
CA LYS A 43 8.87 20.78 8.09
C LYS A 43 7.36 20.87 7.80
N GLY A 44 6.50 20.72 8.81
CA GLY A 44 5.05 20.67 8.67
C GLY A 44 4.53 19.42 7.94
N ALA A 45 5.37 18.39 7.78
CA ALA A 45 5.00 17.11 7.18
C ALA A 45 4.50 16.17 8.29
N VAL A 46 3.19 16.18 8.51
CA VAL A 46 2.52 15.48 9.63
C VAL A 46 1.28 14.71 9.15
N CYS A 47 0.90 13.67 9.90
CA CYS A 47 -0.35 12.94 9.70
C CYS A 47 -1.58 13.80 10.05
N LEU A 48 -2.79 13.29 9.82
CA LEU A 48 -4.05 14.01 10.08
C LEU A 48 -4.17 14.59 11.51
N ASP A 49 -3.56 13.96 12.51
CA ASP A 49 -3.55 14.41 13.91
C ASP A 49 -2.36 15.31 14.29
N GLY A 50 -1.41 15.55 13.38
CA GLY A 50 -0.17 16.28 13.66
C GLY A 50 1.02 15.41 14.09
N SER A 51 0.86 14.09 14.23
CA SER A 51 1.96 13.17 14.53
C SER A 51 2.91 12.99 13.35
N PRO A 52 4.19 12.58 13.57
CA PRO A 52 5.12 12.33 12.47
C PRO A 52 4.65 11.16 11.59
N PRO A 53 4.92 11.18 10.28
CA PRO A 53 4.69 10.04 9.42
C PRO A 53 5.72 8.93 9.69
N GLY A 54 5.44 7.74 9.16
CA GLY A 54 6.31 6.58 9.36
C GLY A 54 6.36 5.62 8.18
N TYR A 55 7.37 4.77 8.21
CA TYR A 55 7.60 3.72 7.22
C TYR A 55 8.27 2.50 7.88
N HIS A 56 8.18 1.35 7.23
CA HIS A 56 8.92 0.15 7.58
C HIS A 56 9.99 -0.08 6.52
N PHE A 57 11.18 -0.53 6.93
CA PHE A 57 12.31 -0.69 6.02
C PHE A 57 13.08 -1.97 6.33
N ASP A 58 13.14 -2.85 5.34
CA ASP A 58 14.01 -4.02 5.31
C ASP A 58 15.12 -3.83 4.27
N LYS A 59 16.37 -3.98 4.71
CA LYS A 59 17.56 -3.64 3.90
C LYS A 59 17.78 -4.69 2.80
N GLY A 60 18.14 -4.22 1.62
CA GLY A 60 18.55 -5.08 0.51
C GLY A 60 19.91 -5.73 0.77
N PHE A 61 20.21 -6.79 0.01
CA PHE A 61 21.47 -7.53 0.13
C PHE A 61 21.93 -8.09 -1.21
N GLY A 62 23.22 -8.45 -1.30
CA GLY A 62 23.84 -9.00 -2.51
C GLY A 62 23.68 -8.06 -3.71
N THR A 63 23.16 -8.59 -4.82
CA THR A 63 22.96 -7.83 -6.06
C THR A 63 21.80 -6.82 -5.98
N GLY A 64 20.96 -6.87 -4.95
CA GLY A 64 19.78 -6.01 -4.78
C GLY A 64 20.01 -4.76 -3.93
N VAL A 65 21.22 -4.54 -3.39
CA VAL A 65 21.52 -3.41 -2.48
C VAL A 65 21.31 -2.03 -3.10
N ASP A 66 21.41 -1.91 -4.42
CA ASP A 66 21.18 -0.66 -5.16
C ASP A 66 19.76 -0.57 -5.75
N ASN A 67 18.91 -1.56 -5.50
CA ASN A 67 17.54 -1.59 -6.01
C ASN A 67 16.55 -1.40 -4.87
N TRP A 68 15.48 -0.64 -5.14
CA TRP A 68 14.56 -0.15 -4.11
C TRP A 68 13.12 -0.37 -4.53
N ILE A 69 12.30 -0.86 -3.62
CA ILE A 69 10.84 -0.85 -3.75
C ILE A 69 10.25 -0.01 -2.61
N VAL A 70 9.52 1.04 -3.00
CA VAL A 70 8.77 1.90 -2.09
C VAL A 70 7.29 1.59 -2.30
N HIS A 71 6.69 0.89 -1.35
CA HIS A 71 5.29 0.47 -1.40
C HIS A 71 4.42 1.30 -0.45
N VAL A 72 3.36 1.92 -0.96
CA VAL A 72 2.44 2.75 -0.18
C VAL A 72 1.27 1.91 0.32
N GLU A 73 1.04 1.96 1.63
CA GLU A 73 -0.11 1.33 2.27
C GLU A 73 -1.44 1.91 1.74
N GLY A 74 -2.45 1.06 1.58
CA GLY A 74 -3.82 1.48 1.26
C GLY A 74 -4.67 1.78 2.49
N GLY A 75 -5.94 2.13 2.29
CA GLY A 75 -6.89 2.27 3.40
C GLY A 75 -8.03 3.24 3.15
N ALA A 76 -8.59 3.29 1.94
CA ALA A 76 -9.66 4.23 1.57
C ALA A 76 -9.31 5.72 1.86
N TRP A 77 -10.31 6.59 1.92
CA TRP A 77 -10.15 8.03 2.13
C TRP A 77 -11.04 8.52 3.26
N CYS A 78 -10.88 9.78 3.64
CA CYS A 78 -11.91 10.52 4.36
C CYS A 78 -12.29 11.74 3.50
N ASN A 79 -13.59 12.01 3.38
CA ASN A 79 -14.15 12.95 2.41
C ASN A 79 -14.73 14.23 3.04
N ASN A 80 -14.78 14.31 4.38
CA ASN A 80 -15.24 15.52 5.08
C ASN A 80 -14.59 15.62 6.47
N VAL A 81 -14.77 16.78 7.11
CA VAL A 81 -14.20 17.08 8.44
C VAL A 81 -14.59 16.02 9.48
N THR A 82 -15.85 15.57 9.48
CA THR A 82 -16.35 14.58 10.43
C THR A 82 -15.66 13.22 10.23
N THR A 83 -15.60 12.72 9.00
CA THR A 83 -14.97 11.43 8.69
C THR A 83 -13.46 11.47 8.91
N CYS A 84 -12.80 12.59 8.58
CA CYS A 84 -11.37 12.78 8.85
C CYS A 84 -11.06 12.92 10.34
N SER A 85 -11.95 13.56 11.13
CA SER A 85 -11.82 13.69 12.59
C SER A 85 -12.00 12.36 13.32
N ALA A 86 -12.83 11.46 12.79
CA ALA A 86 -12.88 10.08 13.26
C ALA A 86 -11.59 9.33 12.88
N ARG A 87 -11.17 9.46 11.61
CA ARG A 87 -10.01 8.75 11.06
C ARG A 87 -8.69 9.09 11.75
N LYS A 88 -8.47 10.36 12.15
CA LYS A 88 -7.23 10.76 12.85
C LYS A 88 -7.00 10.02 14.17
N LYS A 89 -8.04 9.40 14.75
CA LYS A 89 -7.97 8.57 15.97
C LYS A 89 -7.68 7.10 15.68
N THR A 90 -7.16 6.79 14.48
CA THR A 90 -6.89 5.42 14.03
C THR A 90 -5.48 5.33 13.44
N ARG A 91 -5.01 4.10 13.19
CA ARG A 91 -3.72 3.84 12.53
C ARG A 91 -3.56 4.50 11.15
N LEU A 92 -4.67 4.89 10.51
CA LEU A 92 -4.73 5.48 9.17
C LEU A 92 -4.80 7.02 9.17
N GLY A 93 -4.66 7.64 10.34
CA GLY A 93 -4.61 9.09 10.48
C GLY A 93 -3.62 9.59 11.53
N SER A 94 -2.92 8.68 12.21
CA SER A 94 -1.98 9.02 13.27
C SER A 94 -0.99 7.90 13.52
N SER A 95 0.29 8.24 13.67
CA SER A 95 1.34 7.29 13.99
C SER A 95 1.32 6.81 15.45
N ASN A 96 0.56 7.48 16.31
CA ASN A 96 0.34 7.04 17.70
C ASN A 96 -0.42 5.70 17.76
N TYR A 97 -1.26 5.43 16.75
CA TYR A 97 -2.06 4.21 16.66
C TYR A 97 -1.52 3.20 15.62
N MET A 98 -0.39 3.48 14.98
CA MET A 98 0.22 2.53 14.04
C MET A 98 0.85 1.35 14.78
N ASP A 99 0.64 0.15 14.23
CA ASP A 99 1.33 -1.05 14.67
C ASP A 99 2.85 -0.85 14.60
N LYS A 100 3.54 -1.20 15.69
CA LYS A 100 4.99 -1.06 15.78
C LYS A 100 5.74 -1.99 14.85
N LYS A 101 5.09 -3.07 14.41
CA LYS A 101 5.59 -4.02 13.42
C LYS A 101 4.53 -4.24 12.36
N THR A 102 4.95 -4.42 11.12
CA THR A 102 4.08 -4.90 10.04
C THR A 102 4.70 -6.13 9.39
N THR A 103 3.86 -7.01 8.90
CA THR A 103 4.29 -8.14 8.10
C THR A 103 4.63 -7.71 6.68
N PHE A 104 5.79 -8.14 6.19
CA PHE A 104 6.21 -8.07 4.79
C PHE A 104 5.99 -9.43 4.14
N SER A 105 5.30 -9.42 3.00
CA SER A 105 4.97 -10.60 2.19
C SER A 105 4.74 -10.15 0.73
N GLY A 106 4.49 -11.11 -0.18
CA GLY A 106 4.28 -10.82 -1.60
C GLY A 106 5.49 -10.10 -2.21
N ILE A 107 5.25 -8.95 -2.85
CA ILE A 107 6.32 -8.15 -3.48
C ILE A 107 7.36 -7.60 -2.47
N LEU A 108 7.00 -7.50 -1.18
CA LEU A 108 7.90 -7.13 -0.10
C LEU A 108 8.49 -8.35 0.63
N GLY A 109 8.14 -9.58 0.23
CA GLY A 109 8.62 -10.81 0.84
C GLY A 109 10.12 -11.04 0.61
N ASN A 110 10.75 -11.83 1.47
CA ASN A 110 12.19 -12.18 1.40
C ASN A 110 12.46 -13.62 0.92
N ASN A 111 11.43 -14.41 0.67
CA ASN A 111 11.60 -15.73 0.07
C ASN A 111 11.87 -15.58 -1.44
N LYS A 112 13.03 -16.08 -1.89
CA LYS A 112 13.46 -16.04 -3.30
C LYS A 112 12.60 -16.87 -4.24
N GLU A 113 12.07 -18.01 -3.79
CA GLU A 113 11.22 -18.89 -4.61
C GLU A 113 9.88 -18.22 -4.93
N ARG A 114 9.37 -17.38 -4.02
CA ARG A 114 8.07 -16.70 -4.16
C ARG A 114 8.17 -15.26 -4.63
N ASN A 115 9.28 -14.58 -4.36
CA ASN A 115 9.57 -13.23 -4.79
C ASN A 115 10.93 -13.17 -5.54
N PRO A 116 11.09 -13.91 -6.66
CA PRO A 116 12.39 -14.07 -7.32
C PRO A 116 13.00 -12.75 -7.80
N ASP A 117 12.15 -11.77 -8.11
CA ASP A 117 12.58 -10.49 -8.68
C ASP A 117 13.05 -9.49 -7.62
N PHE A 118 12.39 -9.46 -6.45
CA PHE A 118 12.56 -8.38 -5.46
C PHE A 118 13.01 -8.86 -4.07
N TYR A 119 13.17 -10.16 -3.82
CA TYR A 119 13.49 -10.72 -2.49
C TYR A 119 14.73 -10.13 -1.82
N ASN A 120 15.68 -9.61 -2.58
CA ASN A 120 16.93 -9.04 -2.08
C ASN A 120 17.05 -7.52 -2.27
N TRP A 121 15.98 -6.85 -2.70
CA TRP A 121 15.94 -5.38 -2.83
C TRP A 121 15.76 -4.71 -1.47
N ASN A 122 16.08 -3.42 -1.39
CA ASN A 122 15.63 -2.57 -0.29
C ASN A 122 14.11 -2.46 -0.35
N ARG A 123 13.41 -2.92 0.68
CA ARG A 123 11.95 -3.02 0.71
C ARG A 123 11.37 -2.08 1.73
N ILE A 124 10.50 -1.19 1.28
CA ILE A 124 9.94 -0.13 2.10
C ILE A 124 8.41 -0.20 2.03
N LYS A 125 7.76 -0.13 3.19
CA LYS A 125 6.32 0.10 3.28
C LYS A 125 6.05 1.44 3.95
N VAL A 126 5.61 2.42 3.19
CA VAL A 126 5.21 3.75 3.69
C VAL A 126 3.82 3.62 4.32
N ARG A 127 3.68 4.11 5.57
CA ARG A 127 2.40 4.09 6.28
C ARG A 127 1.51 5.23 5.82
N TYR A 128 0.24 4.93 5.57
CA TYR A 128 -0.73 5.87 5.03
C TYR A 128 -1.48 6.57 6.17
N CYS A 129 -1.32 7.90 6.28
CA CYS A 129 -1.87 8.65 7.41
C CYS A 129 -2.45 10.04 7.06
N ASP A 130 -2.53 10.40 5.78
CA ASP A 130 -3.10 11.67 5.32
C ASP A 130 -4.57 11.53 4.89
N GLY A 131 -5.03 10.32 4.56
CA GLY A 131 -6.42 10.07 4.17
C GLY A 131 -6.81 10.60 2.78
N ALA A 132 -5.84 11.03 1.97
CA ALA A 132 -6.04 11.70 0.67
C ALA A 132 -5.06 11.19 -0.42
N SER A 133 -4.60 9.93 -0.38
CA SER A 133 -3.60 9.37 -1.31
C SER A 133 -2.35 10.25 -1.50
N PHE A 134 -1.89 10.90 -0.43
CA PHE A 134 -0.76 11.83 -0.43
C PHE A 134 -0.88 13.00 -1.43
N THR A 135 -2.10 13.44 -1.74
CA THR A 135 -2.33 14.52 -2.72
C THR A 135 -2.47 15.92 -2.11
N GLY A 136 -2.92 16.02 -0.87
CA GLY A 136 -3.21 17.31 -0.22
C GLY A 136 -1.98 18.04 0.31
N ASP A 137 -1.99 19.37 0.23
CA ASP A 137 -1.08 20.26 0.97
C ASP A 137 -1.76 21.57 1.38
N VAL A 138 -2.56 21.53 2.44
CA VAL A 138 -3.33 22.69 2.91
C VAL A 138 -2.63 23.38 4.07
N GLU A 139 -2.28 24.65 3.91
CA GLU A 139 -1.63 25.44 4.97
C GLU A 139 -2.50 25.69 6.20
N VAL A 140 -3.77 25.94 5.97
CA VAL A 140 -4.72 26.21 7.04
C VAL A 140 -5.03 24.91 7.78
N VAL A 141 -4.72 24.90 9.07
CA VAL A 141 -5.15 23.84 9.98
C VAL A 141 -6.60 24.10 10.35
N ASN A 142 -7.46 23.08 10.32
CA ASN A 142 -8.81 23.23 10.85
C ASN A 142 -8.70 23.62 12.33
N PRO A 143 -9.17 24.81 12.75
CA PRO A 143 -8.91 25.32 14.09
C PRO A 143 -9.71 24.57 15.17
N VAL A 144 -10.86 23.98 14.80
CA VAL A 144 -11.75 23.26 15.71
C VAL A 144 -11.22 21.84 15.93
N ASP A 145 -11.05 21.10 14.85
CA ASP A 145 -10.69 19.69 14.90
C ASP A 145 -9.18 19.45 14.87
N LYS A 146 -8.35 20.48 14.71
CA LYS A 146 -6.89 20.35 14.56
C LYS A 146 -6.51 19.28 13.54
N LEU A 147 -7.11 19.37 12.36
CA LEU A 147 -6.84 18.48 11.23
C LEU A 147 -5.76 19.06 10.32
N TYR A 148 -4.84 18.19 9.90
CA TYR A 148 -3.71 18.53 9.05
C TYR A 148 -3.79 17.74 7.73
N PHE A 149 -4.05 18.43 6.62
CA PHE A 149 -4.09 17.81 5.30
C PHE A 149 -2.75 18.01 4.58
N ARG A 150 -1.74 17.23 4.95
CA ARG A 150 -0.32 17.42 4.57
C ARG A 150 0.26 16.28 3.75
N GLY A 151 -0.58 15.55 3.03
CA GLY A 151 -0.20 14.37 2.24
C GLY A 151 1.06 14.57 1.38
N GLN A 152 1.12 15.62 0.55
CA GLN A 152 2.30 15.88 -0.30
C GLN A 152 3.56 16.22 0.50
N ARG A 153 3.44 16.92 1.64
CA ARG A 153 4.59 17.18 2.52
C ARG A 153 5.10 15.89 3.13
N VAL A 154 4.19 15.04 3.59
CA VAL A 154 4.53 13.73 4.14
C VAL A 154 5.24 12.90 3.08
N PHE A 155 4.69 12.82 1.86
CA PHE A 155 5.32 12.08 0.76
C PHE A 155 6.76 12.54 0.53
N ARG A 156 6.97 13.84 0.33
CA ARG A 156 8.32 14.40 0.11
C ARG A 156 9.26 14.15 1.29
N ALA A 157 8.77 14.29 2.52
CA ALA A 157 9.58 14.07 3.72
C ALA A 157 10.02 12.61 3.86
N VAL A 158 9.13 11.65 3.61
CA VAL A 158 9.45 10.22 3.63
C VAL A 158 10.45 9.87 2.53
N ILE A 159 10.24 10.32 1.28
CA ILE A 159 11.18 10.04 0.18
C ILE A 159 12.56 10.65 0.48
N SER A 160 12.60 11.88 1.02
CA SER A 160 13.85 12.53 1.43
C SER A 160 14.58 11.76 2.54
N GLU A 161 13.84 11.23 3.53
CA GLU A 161 14.41 10.36 4.57
C GLU A 161 15.05 9.11 3.94
N LEU A 162 14.37 8.46 2.99
CA LEU A 162 14.91 7.28 2.30
C LEU A 162 16.17 7.59 1.50
N PHE A 163 16.29 8.80 0.92
CA PHE A 163 17.55 9.23 0.29
C PHE A 163 18.72 9.23 1.26
N THR A 164 18.52 9.69 2.49
CA THR A 164 19.55 9.63 3.54
C THR A 164 19.91 8.20 3.94
N LYS A 165 19.02 7.23 3.70
CA LYS A 165 19.27 5.80 3.95
C LYS A 165 19.98 5.08 2.80
N GLY A 166 20.31 5.80 1.73
CA GLY A 166 21.05 5.26 0.57
C GLY A 166 20.24 5.18 -0.72
N MET A 167 18.93 5.49 -0.70
CA MET A 167 18.10 5.45 -1.92
C MET A 167 18.55 6.48 -2.97
N ILE A 168 19.31 7.50 -2.57
CA ILE A 168 19.94 8.45 -3.50
C ILE A 168 20.91 7.78 -4.48
N ASN A 169 21.42 6.59 -4.16
CA ASN A 169 22.34 5.82 -5.01
C ASN A 169 21.63 4.72 -5.81
N ALA A 170 20.29 4.69 -5.80
CA ALA A 170 19.53 3.62 -6.42
C ALA A 170 19.80 3.51 -7.93
N LYS A 171 20.05 2.29 -8.41
CA LYS A 171 20.08 1.96 -9.85
C LYS A 171 18.67 1.77 -10.38
N GLN A 172 17.82 1.11 -9.59
CA GLN A 172 16.42 0.87 -9.91
C GLN A 172 15.55 1.24 -8.71
N ALA A 173 14.43 1.91 -8.98
CA ALA A 173 13.44 2.20 -7.97
C ALA A 173 12.03 1.89 -8.50
N LEU A 174 11.31 1.04 -7.77
CA LEU A 174 9.91 0.72 -8.03
C LEU A 174 9.03 1.45 -7.01
N PHE A 175 8.23 2.39 -7.47
CA PHE A 175 7.21 3.04 -6.66
C PHE A 175 5.88 2.30 -6.81
N SER A 176 5.34 1.77 -5.73
CA SER A 176 4.15 0.94 -5.78
C SER A 176 3.19 1.23 -4.66
N GLY A 177 2.00 0.66 -4.71
CA GLY A 177 1.05 0.69 -3.61
C GLY A 177 -0.20 -0.12 -3.94
N CYS A 178 -1.03 -0.36 -2.92
CA CYS A 178 -2.29 -1.09 -3.05
C CYS A 178 -3.49 -0.21 -2.68
N SER A 179 -4.62 -0.32 -3.40
CA SER A 179 -5.85 0.45 -3.12
C SER A 179 -5.59 1.97 -3.17
N ALA A 180 -5.88 2.71 -2.10
CA ALA A 180 -5.52 4.13 -2.00
C ALA A 180 -4.01 4.41 -2.18
N GLY A 181 -3.15 3.45 -1.80
CA GLY A 181 -1.72 3.48 -2.08
C GLY A 181 -1.40 3.23 -3.56
N GLY A 182 -2.21 2.40 -4.24
CA GLY A 182 -2.12 2.20 -5.69
C GLY A 182 -2.48 3.48 -6.45
N LEU A 183 -3.54 4.18 -6.03
CA LEU A 183 -3.85 5.51 -6.57
C LEU A 183 -2.72 6.51 -6.27
N THR A 184 -2.11 6.43 -5.09
CA THR A 184 -0.91 7.24 -4.77
C THR A 184 0.22 6.97 -5.77
N ALA A 185 0.45 5.70 -6.14
CA ALA A 185 1.44 5.32 -7.13
C ALA A 185 1.16 5.91 -8.52
N ILE A 186 -0.11 5.98 -8.92
CA ILE A 186 -0.52 6.64 -10.18
C ILE A 186 -0.26 8.15 -10.10
N LEU A 187 -0.79 8.81 -9.07
CA LEU A 187 -0.79 10.27 -8.97
C LEU A 187 0.58 10.87 -8.70
N ASN A 188 1.47 10.13 -8.04
CA ASN A 188 2.80 10.61 -7.67
C ASN A 188 3.95 9.92 -8.42
N CYS A 189 3.68 9.15 -9.48
CA CYS A 189 4.74 8.48 -10.23
C CYS A 189 5.79 9.46 -10.78
N GLU A 190 5.33 10.52 -11.45
CA GLU A 190 6.23 11.54 -12.01
C GLU A 190 6.88 12.39 -10.92
N ASN A 191 6.17 12.69 -9.82
CA ASN A 191 6.76 13.37 -8.67
C ASN A 191 7.88 12.53 -8.04
N PHE A 192 7.67 11.22 -7.89
CA PHE A 192 8.70 10.30 -7.40
C PHE A 192 9.89 10.28 -8.35
N ARG A 193 9.65 10.11 -9.67
CA ARG A 193 10.70 10.12 -10.69
C ARG A 193 11.50 11.42 -10.70
N ALA A 194 10.84 12.57 -10.56
CA ALA A 194 11.49 13.88 -10.54
C ALA A 194 12.39 14.11 -9.32
N LEU A 195 12.11 13.43 -8.20
CA LEU A 195 12.96 13.47 -7.01
C LEU A 195 14.21 12.58 -7.13
N MET A 196 14.16 11.54 -7.96
CA MET A 196 15.28 10.59 -8.13
C MET A 196 16.41 11.19 -8.99
N PRO A 197 17.65 10.72 -8.82
CA PRO A 197 18.71 11.00 -9.77
C PRO A 197 18.32 10.60 -11.19
N LYS A 198 18.74 11.38 -12.20
CA LYS A 198 18.49 11.08 -13.61
C LYS A 198 19.04 9.73 -14.08
N THR A 199 20.03 9.20 -13.35
CA THR A 199 20.65 7.89 -13.61
C THR A 199 19.82 6.71 -13.09
N THR A 200 18.86 6.96 -12.20
CA THR A 200 18.02 5.90 -11.62
C THR A 200 16.90 5.52 -12.58
N LYS A 201 16.74 4.22 -12.83
CA LYS A 201 15.60 3.69 -13.58
C LYS A 201 14.39 3.59 -12.66
N VAL A 202 13.41 4.46 -12.88
CA VAL A 202 12.18 4.52 -12.08
C VAL A 202 11.04 3.81 -12.80
N LYS A 203 10.31 2.95 -12.10
CA LYS A 203 9.06 2.34 -12.55
C LYS A 203 7.98 2.51 -11.50
N CYS A 204 6.72 2.49 -11.92
CA CYS A 204 5.57 2.59 -11.02
C CYS A 204 4.62 1.41 -11.19
N LEU A 205 4.03 0.92 -10.11
CA LEU A 205 3.10 -0.20 -10.09
C LEU A 205 1.89 0.12 -9.19
N ALA A 206 0.72 0.25 -9.80
CA ALA A 206 -0.51 0.54 -9.10
C ALA A 206 -1.35 -0.73 -8.91
N ASP A 207 -1.20 -1.40 -7.78
CA ASP A 207 -2.07 -2.52 -7.44
C ASP A 207 -3.42 -1.99 -6.94
N ALA A 208 -4.51 -2.47 -7.52
CA ALA A 208 -5.87 -2.09 -7.13
C ALA A 208 -6.08 -0.56 -7.03
N GLY A 209 -5.37 0.22 -7.84
CA GLY A 209 -5.29 1.68 -7.71
C GLY A 209 -6.08 2.47 -8.75
N PHE A 210 -6.60 1.78 -9.77
CA PHE A 210 -7.37 2.40 -10.83
C PHE A 210 -8.87 2.30 -10.53
N PHE A 211 -9.51 3.46 -10.45
CA PHE A 211 -10.92 3.60 -10.12
C PHE A 211 -11.64 4.26 -11.29
N ILE A 212 -12.77 3.68 -11.69
CA ILE A 212 -13.64 4.23 -12.75
C ILE A 212 -14.74 5.06 -12.09
N ASP A 213 -14.89 6.31 -12.52
CA ASP A 213 -16.04 7.13 -12.17
C ASP A 213 -17.26 6.66 -12.96
N GLY A 214 -18.20 6.02 -12.27
CA GLY A 214 -19.36 5.41 -12.89
C GLY A 214 -20.45 5.09 -11.88
N TYR A 215 -21.66 4.89 -12.39
CA TYR A 215 -22.80 4.54 -11.56
C TYR A 215 -22.60 3.19 -10.88
N CYS A 216 -22.91 3.12 -9.58
CA CYS A 216 -22.99 1.84 -8.91
C CYS A 216 -24.18 1.04 -9.46
N LEU A 217 -23.89 -0.09 -10.10
CA LEU A 217 -24.92 -1.02 -10.54
C LEU A 217 -25.31 -1.92 -9.36
N ILE A 218 -26.38 -1.57 -8.68
CA ILE A 218 -26.84 -2.25 -7.44
C ILE A 218 -27.33 -3.71 -7.69
N ASN A 219 -27.33 -4.25 -8.93
CA ASN A 219 -27.91 -5.59 -9.18
C ASN A 219 -27.43 -6.35 -10.44
N PHE A 220 -26.16 -6.28 -10.85
CA PHE A 220 -25.71 -7.05 -12.03
C PHE A 220 -24.37 -7.77 -11.84
N PHE A 221 -24.39 -9.09 -12.02
CA PHE A 221 -23.22 -9.90 -12.34
C PHE A 221 -22.66 -9.41 -13.68
N VAL A 222 -21.61 -8.63 -13.63
CA VAL A 222 -20.94 -8.13 -14.83
C VAL A 222 -20.02 -9.24 -15.36
N ASN A 223 -20.43 -9.88 -16.46
CA ASN A 223 -19.51 -10.51 -17.41
C ASN A 223 -18.69 -9.39 -18.08
N VAL A 224 -17.57 -8.97 -17.48
CA VAL A 224 -16.61 -8.07 -18.11
C VAL A 224 -15.27 -8.78 -18.29
N ILE A 225 -14.92 -8.86 -19.58
CA ILE A 225 -13.59 -8.82 -20.21
C ILE A 225 -12.42 -8.86 -19.21
N PHE A 226 -11.58 -9.88 -19.37
CA PHE A 226 -10.34 -10.14 -18.65
C PHE A 226 -9.49 -8.86 -18.38
N ILE A 227 -9.64 -8.30 -17.18
CA ILE A 227 -8.60 -7.59 -16.44
C ILE A 227 -8.58 -8.28 -15.07
N SER A 228 -7.50 -8.98 -14.76
CA SER A 228 -7.46 -10.28 -14.08
C SER A 228 -7.81 -10.37 -12.58
N LYS A 229 -8.63 -9.46 -12.03
CA LYS A 229 -9.53 -9.60 -10.86
C LYS A 229 -9.88 -8.20 -10.31
N CYS A 230 -11.08 -7.69 -10.58
CA CYS A 230 -11.65 -6.58 -9.82
C CYS A 230 -12.45 -7.17 -8.64
N PHE A 231 -12.18 -6.74 -7.41
CA PHE A 231 -12.92 -7.17 -6.21
C PHE A 231 -13.94 -6.09 -5.83
N LEU A 232 -15.19 -6.49 -5.60
CA LEU A 232 -16.25 -5.62 -5.10
C LEU A 232 -16.10 -5.45 -3.58
N LEU A 233 -16.04 -4.21 -3.10
CA LEU A 233 -16.22 -3.87 -1.69
C LEU A 233 -17.53 -3.06 -1.61
N ASP A 234 -18.59 -3.64 -1.04
CA ASP A 234 -19.87 -2.95 -0.82
C ASP A 234 -20.30 -3.07 0.65
N PRO A 235 -20.91 -2.02 1.24
CA PRO A 235 -22.38 -2.02 1.24
C PRO A 235 -23.13 -0.76 0.75
N THR A 236 -22.48 0.34 0.31
CA THR A 236 -23.19 1.37 -0.51
C THR A 236 -22.33 2.07 -1.59
N CYS A 237 -21.26 1.42 -2.08
CA CYS A 237 -20.59 1.72 -3.36
C CYS A 237 -19.96 3.13 -3.58
N GLU A 238 -18.65 3.29 -3.29
CA GLU A 238 -17.90 4.53 -3.57
C GLU A 238 -16.85 4.43 -4.69
N ALA A 239 -16.42 3.23 -5.15
CA ALA A 239 -15.61 3.07 -6.38
C ALA A 239 -15.42 1.58 -6.77
N LEU A 240 -15.23 1.29 -8.08
CA LEU A 240 -14.84 -0.04 -8.58
C LEU A 240 -13.31 -0.22 -8.50
N LEU A 241 -12.84 -1.25 -7.79
CA LEU A 241 -11.42 -1.54 -7.57
C LEU A 241 -10.85 -2.42 -8.68
N CYS A 242 -10.04 -1.87 -9.59
CA CYS A 242 -9.37 -2.68 -10.61
C CYS A 242 -7.84 -2.68 -10.46
N CYS A 243 -7.26 -3.88 -10.48
CA CYS A 243 -5.82 -4.10 -10.53
C CYS A 243 -5.30 -3.78 -11.93
N ALA A 244 -4.54 -2.69 -12.07
CA ALA A 244 -3.91 -2.30 -13.32
C ALA A 244 -2.38 -2.35 -13.18
N VAL A 245 -1.74 -3.37 -13.76
CA VAL A 245 -0.29 -3.33 -13.97
C VAL A 245 -0.01 -2.36 -15.11
N LEU A 246 0.26 -1.09 -14.78
CA LEU A 246 0.75 -0.12 -15.76
C LEU A 246 2.20 -0.49 -16.12
N LYS A 247 2.37 -1.16 -17.27
CA LYS A 247 3.69 -1.41 -17.84
C LYS A 247 4.29 -0.06 -18.27
N ALA A 248 5.31 0.42 -17.57
CA ALA A 248 6.05 1.61 -17.97
C ALA A 248 6.69 1.36 -19.35
N SER A 249 6.41 2.25 -20.30
CA SER A 249 7.01 2.31 -21.63
C SER A 249 8.53 2.51 -21.53
N ASP A 250 9.25 1.85 -22.45
CA ASP A 250 10.71 1.83 -22.56
C ASP A 250 11.35 3.22 -22.69
#